data_AF-A0A932PLF3-F1
#
_entry.id   AF-A0A932PLF3-F1
#
_cell.length_a   1.000
_cell.length_b   1.000
_cell.length_c   1.000
_cell.angle_alpha   90.00
_cell.angle_beta   90.00
_cell.angle_gamma   90.00
#
_symmetry.space_group_name_H-M   'P 1'
#
loop_
_entity.id
_entity.type
_entity.pdbx_description
1 polymer ?
#
loop_
_entity_poly.entity_id
_entity_poly.type
_entity_poly.pdbx_seq_one_letter_code
_entity_poly.pdbx_strand_id
1 'polypeptide(L)'
;MSLTLHQDPQSSLLRLEGTFTYESHTAFRTATQALLDRPGTQRLLLDMSNLTYMDSSSLGMLLLLREKAEVNNIKVVLIKPSSMVMTILKVVRFGKLFEIQED
;
A
#
# COMPACT_ATOMS: atom_id res chain seq x y z
N MET A 1 11.89 6.22 3.30
CA MET A 1 10.98 5.11 3.66
C MET A 1 11.75 3.80 3.65
N SER A 2 11.59 2.96 4.66
CA SER A 2 12.01 1.55 4.63
C SER A 2 10.82 0.66 4.24
N LEU A 3 11.15 -0.48 3.62
CA LEU A 3 10.17 -1.46 3.15
C LEU A 3 10.53 -2.82 3.74
N THR A 4 9.56 -3.50 4.35
CA THR A 4 9.72 -4.87 4.84
C THR A 4 8.65 -5.77 4.24
N LEU A 5 9.08 -6.89 3.67
CA LEU A 5 8.20 -7.83 2.98
C LEU A 5 7.99 -9.07 3.86
N HIS A 6 6.73 -9.44 4.06
CA HIS A 6 6.35 -10.71 4.65
C HIS A 6 5.42 -11.43 3.67
N GLN A 7 5.65 -12.73 3.45
CA GLN A 7 4.94 -13.50 2.45
C GLN A 7 4.34 -14.74 3.09
N ASP A 8 3.04 -14.88 2.93
CA ASP A 8 2.28 -16.09 3.27
C ASP A 8 1.85 -16.79 1.98
N PRO A 9 1.34 -18.03 2.03
CA PRO A 9 0.93 -18.77 0.84
C PRO A 9 -0.13 -18.08 -0.04
N GLN A 10 -1.00 -17.25 0.53
CA GLN A 10 -2.11 -16.59 -0.20
C GLN A 10 -2.10 -15.07 -0.13
N SER A 11 -1.24 -14.49 0.73
CA SER A 11 -1.12 -13.05 0.94
C SER A 11 0.33 -12.61 0.93
N SER A 12 0.54 -11.41 0.41
CA SER A 12 1.80 -10.69 0.53
C SER A 12 1.56 -9.45 1.38
N LEU A 13 2.40 -9.21 2.39
CA LEU A 13 2.36 -8.03 3.24
C LEU A 13 3.60 -7.20 2.97
N LEU A 14 3.39 -5.91 2.71
CA LEU A 14 4.43 -4.91 2.55
C LEU A 14 4.25 -3.87 3.65
N ARG A 15 5.17 -3.84 4.61
CA ARG A 15 5.22 -2.81 5.63
C ARG A 15 5.98 -1.59 5.12
N LEU A 16 5.38 -0.43 5.34
CA LEU A 16 5.89 0.89 4.97
C LEU A 16 6.25 1.64 6.24
N GLU A 17 7.50 2.11 6.37
CA GLU A 17 7.92 2.86 7.55
C GLU A 17 8.61 4.19 7.21
N GLY A 18 8.26 5.23 7.96
CA GLY A 18 8.73 6.61 7.77
C GLY A 18 7.79 7.44 6.90
N THR A 19 8.34 8.25 6.01
CA THR A 19 7.55 9.14 5.14
C THR A 19 7.41 8.56 3.74
N PHE A 20 6.17 8.48 3.24
CA PHE A 20 5.90 8.12 1.85
C PHE A 20 5.79 9.43 1.04
N THR A 21 6.83 9.69 0.27
CA THR A 21 7.00 10.86 -0.59
C THR A 21 7.69 10.44 -1.89
N TYR A 22 7.85 11.38 -2.82
CA TYR A 22 8.50 11.18 -4.12
C TYR A 22 9.79 10.35 -4.07
N GLU A 23 10.67 10.59 -3.08
CA GLU A 23 11.95 9.91 -2.91
C GLU A 23 11.81 8.39 -2.77
N SER A 24 10.67 7.92 -2.26
CA SER A 24 10.40 6.51 -1.99
C SER A 24 9.61 5.80 -3.10
N HIS A 25 9.17 6.52 -4.12
CA HIS A 25 8.32 6.00 -5.19
C HIS A 25 8.96 4.86 -5.98
N THR A 26 10.25 5.00 -6.32
CA THR A 26 10.95 3.97 -7.10
C THR A 26 11.06 2.67 -6.30
N ALA A 27 11.43 2.75 -5.02
CA ALA A 27 11.50 1.58 -4.15
C ALA A 27 10.12 0.91 -3.97
N PHE A 28 9.09 1.71 -3.71
CA PHE A 28 7.71 1.23 -3.56
C PHE A 28 7.19 0.54 -4.84
N ARG A 29 7.39 1.16 -6.01
CA ARG A 29 6.97 0.59 -7.30
C ARG A 29 7.67 -0.74 -7.58
N THR A 30 8.97 -0.82 -7.34
CA THR A 30 9.74 -2.06 -7.57
C THR A 30 9.27 -3.18 -6.63
N ALA A 31 9.10 -2.90 -5.34
CA ALA A 31 8.67 -3.89 -4.37
C ALA A 31 7.25 -4.40 -4.67
N THR A 32 6.32 -3.49 -4.94
CA THR A 32 4.92 -3.86 -5.24
C THR A 32 4.79 -4.63 -6.55
N GLN A 33 5.53 -4.28 -7.61
CA GLN A 33 5.53 -5.05 -8.86
C GLN A 33 5.97 -6.49 -8.63
N ALA A 34 7.06 -6.72 -7.89
CA ALA A 34 7.52 -8.07 -7.55
C ALA A 34 6.48 -8.88 -6.75
N LEU A 35 5.66 -8.21 -5.93
CA LEU A 35 4.57 -8.84 -5.18
C LEU A 35 3.36 -9.17 -6.04
N LEU A 36 3.04 -8.33 -7.03
CA LEU A 36 1.96 -8.59 -7.98
C LEU A 36 2.30 -9.74 -8.94
N ASP A 37 3.57 -9.86 -9.32
CA ASP A 37 4.04 -10.92 -10.24
C ASP A 37 4.18 -12.29 -9.55
N ARG A 38 4.05 -12.35 -8.22
CA ARG A 38 4.19 -13.59 -7.44
C ARG A 38 2.97 -14.51 -7.66
N PRO A 39 3.16 -15.74 -8.17
CA PRO A 39 2.07 -16.69 -8.39
C PRO A 39 1.29 -17.01 -7.11
N GLY A 40 -0.04 -17.08 -7.22
CA GLY A 40 -0.92 -17.44 -6.11
C GLY A 40 -1.22 -16.32 -5.12
N THR A 41 -0.63 -15.13 -5.28
CA THR A 41 -1.01 -13.95 -4.49
C THR A 41 -2.44 -13.55 -4.82
N GLN A 42 -3.32 -13.51 -3.83
CA GLN A 42 -4.70 -13.03 -3.99
C GLN A 42 -4.90 -11.68 -3.32
N ARG A 43 -4.09 -11.38 -2.30
CA ARG A 43 -4.17 -10.15 -1.51
C ARG A 43 -2.80 -9.55 -1.27
N LEU A 44 -2.70 -8.24 -1.46
CA LEU A 44 -1.56 -7.41 -1.07
C LEU A 44 -1.98 -6.51 0.08
N LEU A 45 -1.41 -6.75 1.26
CA LEU A 45 -1.64 -5.96 2.46
C LEU A 45 -0.54 -4.89 2.56
N LEU A 46 -0.93 -3.62 2.63
CA LEU A 46 -0.01 -2.51 2.88
C LEU A 46 -0.11 -2.11 4.34
N ASP A 47 0.87 -2.50 5.15
CA ASP A 47 0.96 -2.13 6.56
C ASP A 47 1.52 -0.72 6.69
N MET A 48 0.66 0.20 7.14
CA MET A 48 0.91 1.64 7.26
C MET A 48 1.09 2.08 8.72
N SER A 49 1.28 1.14 9.64
CA SER A 49 1.37 1.40 11.10
C SER A 49 2.52 2.35 11.44
N ASN A 50 3.63 2.23 10.72
CA ASN A 50 4.84 3.01 10.93
C ASN A 50 5.02 4.14 9.90
N LEU A 51 4.00 4.44 9.09
CA LEU A 51 4.02 5.63 8.23
C LEU A 51 3.64 6.88 9.03
N THR A 52 4.47 7.92 8.95
CA THR A 52 4.25 9.18 9.66
C THR A 52 3.67 10.27 8.76
N TYR A 53 3.81 10.15 7.44
CA TYR A 53 3.36 11.15 6.48
C TYR A 53 3.19 10.57 5.08
N MET A 54 2.25 11.16 4.32
CA MET A 54 2.02 10.90 2.89
C MET A 54 1.75 12.21 2.16
N ASP A 55 2.30 12.37 0.95
CA ASP A 55 1.99 13.50 0.08
C ASP A 55 0.96 13.15 -1.02
N SER A 56 0.57 14.15 -1.82
CA SER A 56 -0.35 13.95 -2.95
C SER A 56 0.18 13.00 -4.01
N SER A 57 1.51 12.95 -4.18
CA SER A 57 2.16 12.11 -5.18
C SER A 57 2.13 10.62 -4.79
N SER A 58 2.23 10.35 -3.49
CA SER A 58 2.12 9.02 -2.90
C SER A 58 0.72 8.45 -2.97
N LEU A 59 -0.30 9.32 -2.84
CA LEU A 59 -1.69 8.95 -3.11
C LEU A 59 -1.88 8.49 -4.57
N GLY A 60 -1.27 9.20 -5.53
CA GLY A 60 -1.24 8.77 -6.94
C GLY A 60 -0.57 7.40 -7.12
N MET A 61 0.53 7.13 -6.42
CA MET A 61 1.19 5.82 -6.45
C MET A 61 0.32 4.68 -5.93
N LEU A 62 -0.50 4.93 -4.90
CA LEU A 62 -1.46 3.93 -4.42
C LEU A 62 -2.54 3.64 -5.48
N LEU A 63 -3.07 4.67 -6.16
CA LEU A 63 -4.06 4.47 -7.22
C LEU A 63 -3.50 3.63 -8.37
N LEU A 64 -2.30 3.94 -8.84
CA LEU A 64 -1.62 3.16 -9.87
C LEU A 64 -1.37 1.71 -9.44
N LEU A 65 -1.00 1.50 -8.17
CA LEU A 65 -0.87 0.15 -7.62
C LEU A 65 -2.21 -0.60 -7.68
N ARG A 66 -3.31 0.05 -7.30
CA ARG A 66 -4.64 -0.56 -7.34
C ARG A 66 -5.03 -0.99 -8.74
N GLU A 67 -4.87 -0.11 -9.73
CA GLU A 67 -5.19 -0.41 -11.14
C GLU A 67 -4.40 -1.62 -11.63
N LYS A 68 -3.10 -1.70 -11.33
CA LYS A 68 -2.27 -2.85 -11.68
C LYS A 68 -2.69 -4.14 -10.97
N ALA A 69 -3.04 -4.05 -9.69
CA ALA A 69 -3.47 -5.19 -8.91
C ALA A 69 -4.81 -5.73 -9.41
N GLU A 70 -5.75 -4.85 -9.79
CA GLU A 70 -7.04 -5.20 -10.38
C GLU A 70 -6.88 -6.01 -11.67
N VAL A 71 -5.95 -5.63 -12.57
CA VAL A 71 -5.64 -6.39 -13.79
C VAL A 71 -5.19 -7.83 -13.47
N ASN A 72 -4.53 -8.04 -12.34
CA ASN A 72 -4.04 -9.34 -11.88
C ASN A 72 -5.04 -10.07 -10.96
N ASN A 73 -6.25 -9.54 -10.75
CA ASN A 73 -7.23 -10.04 -9.78
C ASN A 73 -6.69 -10.10 -8.34
N ILE A 74 -5.77 -9.19 -7.98
CA ILE A 74 -5.19 -9.07 -6.65
C ILE A 74 -5.87 -7.92 -5.91
N LYS A 75 -6.38 -8.19 -4.70
CA LYS A 75 -6.97 -7.16 -3.86
C LYS A 75 -5.89 -6.43 -3.05
N VAL A 76 -5.83 -5.11 -3.16
CA VAL A 76 -4.97 -4.26 -2.30
C VAL A 76 -5.79 -3.81 -1.09
N VAL A 77 -5.25 -4.01 0.11
CA VAL A 77 -5.88 -3.61 1.37
C VAL A 77 -4.90 -2.75 2.15
N LEU A 78 -5.35 -1.57 2.60
CA LEU A 78 -4.55 -0.69 3.46
C LEU A 78 -4.82 -1.09 4.90
N ILE A 79 -3.80 -1.54 5.63
CA ILE A 79 -3.97 -2.00 7.02
C ILE A 79 -3.20 -1.10 7.97
N LYS A 80 -3.76 -0.91 9.17
CA LYS A 80 -3.16 -0.18 10.29
C LYS A 80 -2.66 1.22 9.92
N PRO A 81 -3.40 2.06 9.17
CA PRO A 81 -2.94 3.43 8.93
C PRO A 81 -2.76 4.17 10.25
N SER A 82 -1.61 4.80 10.44
CA SER A 82 -1.41 5.71 11.58
C SER A 82 -2.47 6.82 11.59
N SER A 83 -2.74 7.44 12.74
CA SER A 83 -3.80 8.46 12.86
C SER A 83 -3.63 9.63 11.87
N MET A 84 -2.38 10.01 11.58
CA MET A 84 -2.06 11.04 10.60
C MET A 84 -2.39 10.57 9.18
N VAL A 85 -1.93 9.36 8.81
CA VAL A 85 -2.21 8.77 7.49
C VAL A 85 -3.71 8.55 7.29
N MET A 86 -4.42 8.07 8.30
CA MET A 86 -5.87 7.87 8.24
C MET A 86 -6.63 9.17 8.02
N THR A 87 -6.17 10.27 8.63
CA THR A 87 -6.75 11.61 8.40
C THR A 87 -6.61 12.01 6.93
N ILE A 88 -5.42 11.83 6.35
CA ILE A 88 -5.17 12.10 4.92
C ILE A 88 -6.12 11.26 4.05
N LEU A 89 -6.14 9.94 4.27
CA LEU A 89 -7.00 9.01 3.52
C LEU A 89 -8.49 9.36 3.59
N LYS A 90 -8.97 9.83 4.75
CA LYS A 90 -10.35 10.31 4.93
C LYS A 90 -10.63 11.57 4.14
N VAL A 91 -9.75 12.58 4.21
CA VAL A 91 -9.87 13.85 3.46
C VAL A 91 -9.99 13.59 1.96
N VAL A 92 -9.15 12.70 1.42
CA VAL A 92 -9.16 12.36 0.00
C VAL A 92 -10.19 11.28 -0.38
N ARG A 93 -11.00 10.82 0.58
CA ARG A 93 -12.07 9.82 0.39
C ARG A 93 -11.58 8.48 -0.17
N PHE A 94 -10.38 8.06 0.22
CA PHE A 94 -9.77 6.80 -0.22
C PHE A 94 -10.54 5.55 0.22
N GLY A 95 -11.36 5.63 1.26
CA GLY A 95 -12.25 4.53 1.67
C GLY A 95 -13.28 4.12 0.61
N LYS A 96 -13.49 4.90 -0.45
CA LYS A 96 -14.30 4.49 -1.63
C LYS A 96 -13.49 3.69 -2.65
N LEU A 97 -12.17 3.76 -2.56
CA LEU A 97 -11.22 3.24 -3.54
C LEU A 97 -10.47 2.02 -3.01
N PHE A 98 -10.26 1.94 -1.70
CA PHE A 98 -9.57 0.85 -1.04
C PHE A 98 -10.41 0.32 0.13
N GLU A 99 -10.25 -0.97 0.40
CA GLU A 99 -10.54 -1.50 1.72
C GLU A 99 -9.47 -0.99 2.69
N ILE A 100 -9.91 -0.42 3.81
CA ILE A 100 -9.04 0.10 4.87
C ILE A 100 -9.41 -0.62 6.17
N GLN A 101 -8.42 -1.23 6.82
CA GLN A 101 -8.57 -1.94 8.09
C GLN A 101 -7.73 -1.24 9.16
N GLU A 102 -8.32 -0.94 10.31
CA GLU A 102 -7.68 -0.12 11.36
C GLU A 102 -7.00 -0.95 12.47
N ASP A 103 -7.15 -2.30 12.48
CA ASP A 103 -6.73 -3.22 13.57
C ASP A 103 -5.45 -4.04 13.32
#